data_AF-A0A381X9Q9-F1
#
_entry.id   AF-A0A381X9Q9-F1
#
_cell.length_a   1.000
_cell.length_b   1.000
_cell.length_c   1.000
_cell.angle_alpha   90.00
_cell.angle_beta   90.00
_cell.angle_gamma   90.00
#
_symmetry.space_group_name_H-M   'P 1'
#
loop_
_entity.id
_entity.type
_entity.pdbx_description
1 polymer ?
#
loop_
_entity_poly.entity_id
_entity_poly.type
_entity_poly.pdbx_seq_one_letter_code
_entity_poly.pdbx_strand_id
1 'polypeptide(L)'
;MKIFSFLLFITLFLFGSVLVKATVINDEISKKYSQIFSQNILNDADINNYKKVFEYQEACEWKKANKYILEIENNILMGHVLAQRYLHPKCYRSKYLELYSWLKKYNDHPQARRIYRLAVKRMPKGYKSPLQPSKVVG
;
A
#
# COMPACT_ATOMS: atom_id res chain seq x y z
N MET A 1 -21.69 -63.73 -15.16
CA MET A 1 -22.24 -62.53 -15.84
C MET A 1 -22.34 -61.27 -14.95
N LYS A 2 -21.89 -61.26 -13.68
CA LYS A 2 -21.96 -60.05 -12.82
C LYS A 2 -20.70 -59.16 -12.85
N ILE A 3 -19.52 -59.73 -13.15
CA ILE A 3 -18.23 -59.02 -13.22
C ILE A 3 -18.11 -58.13 -14.48
N PHE A 4 -18.67 -58.57 -15.61
CA PHE A 4 -18.69 -57.80 -16.85
C PHE A 4 -19.52 -56.52 -16.74
N SER A 5 -20.61 -56.55 -15.95
CA SER A 5 -21.45 -55.37 -15.68
C SER A 5 -20.76 -54.36 -14.77
N PHE A 6 -19.88 -54.81 -13.87
CA PHE A 6 -19.11 -53.93 -12.97
C PHE A 6 -17.96 -53.23 -13.72
N LEU A 7 -17.29 -53.94 -14.64
CA LEU A 7 -16.26 -53.37 -15.51
C LEU A 7 -16.84 -52.32 -16.47
N LEU A 8 -18.04 -52.54 -16.99
CA LEU A 8 -18.72 -51.60 -17.89
C LEU A 8 -19.10 -50.29 -17.17
N PHE A 9 -19.46 -50.37 -15.89
CA PHE A 9 -19.72 -49.21 -15.04
C PHE A 9 -18.44 -48.42 -14.72
N ILE A 10 -17.31 -49.10 -14.47
CA ILE A 10 -16.02 -48.46 -14.23
C ILE A 10 -15.51 -47.76 -15.49
N THR A 11 -15.69 -48.36 -16.67
CA THR A 11 -15.32 -47.72 -17.94
C THR A 11 -16.21 -46.51 -18.25
N LEU A 12 -17.51 -46.54 -17.91
CA LEU A 12 -18.40 -45.39 -18.06
C LEU A 12 -18.04 -44.26 -17.08
N PHE A 13 -17.63 -44.61 -15.86
CA PHE A 13 -17.25 -43.66 -14.82
C PHE A 13 -15.88 -43.01 -15.11
N LEU A 14 -14.94 -43.76 -15.68
CA LEU A 14 -13.62 -43.25 -16.10
C LEU A 14 -13.68 -42.38 -17.37
N PHE A 15 -14.71 -42.54 -18.21
CA PHE A 15 -14.90 -41.71 -19.41
C PHE A 15 -15.77 -40.46 -19.14
N GLY A 16 -16.63 -40.48 -18.12
CA GLY A 16 -17.52 -39.37 -17.77
C GLY A 16 -16.87 -38.23 -16.96
N SER A 17 -15.68 -38.43 -16.40
CA SER A 17 -15.06 -37.47 -15.47
C SER A 17 -14.22 -36.36 -16.13
N VAL A 18 -14.04 -36.36 -17.45
CA VAL A 18 -13.05 -35.49 -18.12
C VAL A 18 -13.58 -34.10 -18.54
N LEU A 19 -14.89 -33.81 -18.38
CA LEU A 19 -15.49 -32.59 -18.95
C LEU A 19 -16.11 -31.60 -17.94
N VAL A 20 -15.69 -31.61 -16.68
CA VAL A 20 -15.95 -30.46 -15.80
C VAL A 20 -14.69 -29.58 -15.79
N LYS A 21 -14.50 -28.78 -16.85
CA LYS A 21 -13.61 -27.63 -16.78
C LYS A 21 -14.23 -26.67 -15.77
N ALA A 22 -13.69 -26.63 -14.55
CA ALA A 22 -14.03 -25.62 -13.57
C ALA A 22 -13.52 -24.24 -14.03
N THR A 23 -14.19 -23.63 -15.00
CA THR A 23 -13.94 -22.23 -15.36
C THR A 23 -14.66 -21.34 -14.35
N VAL A 24 -14.16 -21.30 -13.11
CA VAL A 24 -14.61 -20.34 -12.10
C VAL A 24 -14.01 -18.94 -12.36
N ILE A 25 -13.09 -18.82 -13.32
CA ILE A 25 -12.59 -17.55 -13.80
C ILE A 25 -13.56 -17.03 -14.86
N ASN A 26 -14.37 -16.04 -14.50
CA ASN A 26 -15.09 -15.24 -15.49
C ASN A 26 -14.03 -14.51 -16.34
N ASP A 27 -13.89 -14.91 -17.61
CA ASP A 27 -12.90 -14.39 -18.56
C ASP A 27 -13.01 -12.86 -18.74
N GLU A 28 -14.23 -12.33 -18.67
CA GLU A 28 -14.47 -10.88 -18.74
C GLU A 28 -13.89 -10.16 -17.51
N ILE A 29 -14.08 -10.74 -16.31
CA ILE A 29 -13.51 -10.21 -15.07
C ILE A 29 -11.98 -10.27 -15.13
N SER A 30 -11.41 -11.39 -15.59
CA SER A 30 -9.96 -11.56 -15.73
C SER A 30 -9.37 -10.54 -16.71
N LYS A 31 -9.98 -10.36 -17.88
CA LYS A 31 -9.55 -9.35 -18.87
C LYS A 31 -9.64 -7.93 -18.32
N LYS A 32 -10.72 -7.58 -17.61
CA LYS A 32 -10.88 -6.27 -16.97
C LYS A 32 -9.74 -5.99 -15.98
N TYR A 33 -9.45 -6.92 -15.08
CA TYR A 33 -8.35 -6.75 -14.12
C TYR A 33 -6.99 -6.72 -14.82
N SER A 34 -6.75 -7.58 -15.80
CA SER A 34 -5.52 -7.54 -16.61
C SER A 34 -5.32 -6.17 -17.25
N GLN A 35 -6.37 -5.56 -17.79
CA GLN A 35 -6.28 -4.22 -18.38
C GLN A 35 -5.97 -3.16 -17.32
N ILE A 36 -6.67 -3.16 -16.19
CA ILE A 36 -6.42 -2.22 -15.08
C ILE A 36 -4.97 -2.32 -14.58
N PHE A 37 -4.47 -3.54 -14.36
CA PHE A 37 -3.12 -3.76 -13.84
C PHE A 37 -2.03 -3.73 -14.92
N SER A 38 -2.39 -3.67 -16.21
CA SER A 38 -1.42 -3.50 -17.30
C SER A 38 -0.82 -2.09 -17.34
N GLN A 39 -1.50 -1.11 -16.73
CA GLN A 39 -1.02 0.26 -16.65
C GLN A 39 -0.41 0.52 -15.28
N ASN A 40 0.79 1.11 -15.27
CA ASN A 40 1.42 1.53 -14.04
C ASN A 40 0.64 2.71 -13.43
N ILE A 41 0.26 2.60 -12.16
CA ILE A 41 -0.42 3.66 -11.39
C ILE A 41 0.50 4.89 -11.23
N LEU A 42 1.81 4.65 -11.16
CA LEU A 42 2.84 5.66 -11.04
C LEU A 42 3.64 5.72 -12.34
N ASN A 43 3.92 6.93 -12.82
CA ASN A 43 4.85 7.13 -13.92
C ASN A 43 6.31 6.93 -13.44
N ASP A 44 7.23 6.71 -14.38
CA ASP A 44 8.64 6.44 -14.06
C ASP A 44 9.33 7.65 -13.39
N ALA A 45 8.89 8.87 -13.69
CA ALA A 45 9.45 10.09 -13.10
C ALA A 45 9.16 10.16 -11.59
N ASP A 46 7.91 9.92 -11.18
CA ASP A 46 7.48 9.86 -9.79
C ASP A 46 8.23 8.76 -9.02
N ILE A 47 8.37 7.58 -9.63
CA ILE A 47 9.13 6.47 -9.02
C ILE A 47 10.59 6.90 -8.75
N ASN A 48 11.22 7.53 -9.73
CA ASN A 48 12.60 7.98 -9.62
C ASN A 48 12.76 9.13 -8.61
N ASN A 49 11.86 10.10 -8.63
CA ASN A 49 11.86 11.21 -7.69
C ASN A 49 11.62 10.72 -6.26
N TYR A 50 10.66 9.82 -6.06
CA TYR A 50 10.38 9.19 -4.76
C TYR A 50 11.61 8.49 -4.18
N LYS A 51 12.31 7.67 -4.98
CA LYS A 51 13.55 7.00 -4.54
C LYS A 51 14.61 8.01 -4.08
N LYS A 52 14.85 9.05 -4.88
CA LYS A 52 15.79 10.13 -4.54
C LYS A 52 15.39 10.86 -3.27
N VAL A 53 14.10 11.14 -3.08
CA VAL A 53 13.61 11.76 -1.84
C VAL A 53 14.01 10.91 -0.63
N PHE A 54 13.76 9.59 -0.67
CA PHE A 54 14.09 8.72 0.45
C PHE A 54 15.58 8.68 0.77
N GLU A 55 16.42 8.56 -0.26
CA GLU A 55 17.87 8.59 -0.17
C GLU A 55 18.37 9.90 0.48
N TYR A 56 17.93 11.04 -0.05
CA TYR A 56 18.37 12.34 0.46
C TYR A 56 17.81 12.66 1.86
N GLN A 57 16.61 12.19 2.22
CA GLN A 57 16.09 12.33 3.57
C GLN A 57 16.90 11.51 4.58
N GLU A 58 17.31 10.29 4.22
CA GLU A 58 18.16 9.44 5.06
C GLU A 58 19.55 10.07 5.28
N ALA A 59 20.12 10.67 4.23
CA ALA A 59 21.38 11.40 4.31
C ALA A 59 21.27 12.81 4.93
N CYS A 60 20.09 13.21 5.42
CA CYS A 60 19.82 14.53 5.99
C CYS A 60 20.00 15.72 5.00
N GLU A 61 20.00 15.45 3.69
CA GLU A 61 20.16 16.45 2.63
C GLU A 61 18.81 17.08 2.26
N TRP A 62 18.19 17.76 3.21
CA TRP A 62 16.80 18.24 3.10
C TRP A 62 16.52 19.14 1.90
N LYS A 63 17.49 19.98 1.50
CA LYS A 63 17.33 20.86 0.34
C LYS A 63 17.22 20.05 -0.96
N LYS A 64 18.01 18.99 -1.12
CA LYS A 64 17.92 18.09 -2.27
C LYS A 64 16.64 17.27 -2.22
N ALA A 65 16.30 16.71 -1.06
CA ALA A 65 15.03 16.00 -0.88
C ALA A 65 13.83 16.88 -1.27
N ASN A 66 13.77 18.14 -0.78
CA ASN A 66 12.70 19.08 -1.11
C ASN A 66 12.61 19.37 -2.60
N LYS A 67 13.75 19.48 -3.31
CA LYS A 67 13.76 19.64 -4.76
C LYS A 67 12.97 18.51 -5.42
N TYR A 68 13.30 17.26 -5.11
CA TYR A 68 12.62 16.11 -5.74
C TYR A 68 11.18 15.90 -5.24
N ILE A 69 10.84 16.34 -4.03
CA ILE A 69 9.44 16.33 -3.56
C ILE A 69 8.56 17.22 -4.45
N LEU A 70 9.06 18.37 -4.89
CA LEU A 70 8.31 19.30 -5.75
C LEU A 70 8.07 18.74 -7.17
N GLU A 71 8.87 17.77 -7.59
CA GLU A 71 8.77 17.10 -8.88
C GLU A 71 7.88 15.85 -8.84
N ILE A 72 7.29 15.50 -7.68
CA ILE A 72 6.34 14.39 -7.57
C ILE A 72 4.94 14.90 -7.92
N GLU A 73 4.32 14.32 -8.93
CA GLU A 73 2.98 14.68 -9.39
C GLU A 73 1.91 13.90 -8.62
N ASN A 74 2.13 12.60 -8.41
CA ASN A 74 1.15 11.74 -7.74
C ASN A 74 1.26 11.82 -6.20
N ASN A 75 0.30 12.51 -5.61
CA ASN A 75 0.23 12.75 -4.17
C ASN A 75 0.02 11.50 -3.30
N ILE A 76 -0.32 10.32 -3.86
CA ILE A 76 -0.46 9.09 -3.06
C ILE A 76 0.84 8.70 -2.34
N LEU A 77 1.98 9.14 -2.89
CA LEU A 77 3.31 8.87 -2.34
C LEU A 77 3.63 9.72 -1.10
N MET A 78 2.90 10.81 -0.89
CA MET A 78 3.33 11.86 0.03
C MET A 78 3.17 11.49 1.50
N GLY A 79 2.21 10.63 1.84
CA GLY A 79 2.04 10.17 3.22
C GLY A 79 3.29 9.46 3.74
N HIS A 80 3.90 8.59 2.93
CA HIS A 80 5.13 7.88 3.29
C HIS A 80 6.37 8.79 3.32
N VAL A 81 6.51 9.69 2.34
CA VAL A 81 7.63 10.66 2.31
C VAL A 81 7.64 11.52 3.58
N LEU A 82 6.49 12.08 3.94
CA LEU A 82 6.36 12.90 5.15
C LEU A 82 6.55 12.07 6.42
N ALA A 83 6.08 10.82 6.43
CA ALA A 83 6.32 9.93 7.57
C ALA A 83 7.80 9.66 7.80
N GLN A 84 8.58 9.40 6.75
CA GLN A 84 10.03 9.20 6.86
C GLN A 84 10.70 10.46 7.43
N ARG A 85 10.35 11.65 6.92
CA ARG A 85 10.85 12.93 7.45
C ARG A 85 10.52 13.09 8.93
N TYR A 86 9.27 12.85 9.30
CA TYR A 86 8.80 13.14 10.64
C TYR A 86 9.28 12.17 11.71
N LEU A 87 9.58 10.94 11.27
CA LEU A 87 10.12 9.88 12.11
C LEU A 87 11.64 9.76 12.01
N HIS A 88 12.31 10.71 11.33
CA HIS A 88 13.74 10.67 11.13
C HIS A 88 14.47 10.67 12.49
N PRO A 89 15.47 9.78 12.70
CA PRO A 89 16.02 9.54 14.03
C PRO A 89 16.89 10.68 14.57
N LYS A 90 17.56 11.43 13.69
CA LYS A 90 18.62 12.40 14.09
C LYS A 90 18.38 13.82 13.57
N CYS A 91 18.27 13.97 12.26
CA CYS A 91 18.39 15.27 11.60
C CYS A 91 17.09 16.07 11.42
N TYR A 92 15.93 15.50 11.75
CA TYR A 92 14.66 16.22 11.68
C TYR A 92 13.84 16.00 12.94
N ARG A 93 13.36 17.09 13.53
CA ARG A 93 12.54 17.06 14.74
C ARG A 93 11.18 17.68 14.45
N SER A 94 10.19 16.84 14.16
CA SER A 94 8.84 17.33 13.87
C SER A 94 8.20 18.10 15.00
N LYS A 95 7.51 19.16 14.63
CA LYS A 95 6.62 19.93 15.49
C LYS A 95 5.30 19.18 15.67
N TYR A 96 4.60 19.48 16.76
CA TYR A 96 3.28 18.89 17.04
C TYR A 96 2.30 19.07 15.88
N LEU A 97 2.22 20.27 15.32
CA LEU A 97 1.28 20.62 14.24
C LEU A 97 1.51 19.82 12.95
N GLU A 98 2.77 19.47 12.64
CA GLU A 98 3.10 18.61 11.49
C GLU A 98 2.56 17.20 11.70
N LEU A 99 2.80 16.63 12.88
CA LEU A 99 2.35 15.29 13.24
C LEU A 99 0.81 15.23 13.30
N TYR A 100 0.18 16.25 13.89
CA TYR A 100 -1.28 16.39 13.94
C TYR A 100 -1.88 16.46 12.54
N SER A 101 -1.32 17.28 11.66
CA SER A 101 -1.81 17.44 10.28
C SER A 101 -1.60 16.18 9.45
N TRP A 102 -0.48 15.47 9.65
CA TRP A 102 -0.23 14.19 9.01
C TRP A 102 -1.26 13.15 9.43
N LEU A 103 -1.56 13.03 10.73
CA LEU A 103 -2.57 12.10 11.23
C LEU A 103 -3.98 12.47 10.75
N LYS A 104 -4.26 13.76 10.52
CA LYS A 104 -5.54 14.15 9.94
C LYS A 104 -5.75 13.59 8.53
N LYS A 105 -4.67 13.41 7.75
CA LYS A 105 -4.74 13.00 6.34
C LYS A 105 -4.39 11.52 6.11
N TYR A 106 -3.56 10.93 6.96
CA TYR A 106 -2.91 9.64 6.72
C TYR A 106 -2.96 8.72 7.95
N ASN A 107 -4.03 8.77 8.75
CA ASN A 107 -4.15 7.95 9.97
C ASN A 107 -4.31 6.44 9.72
N ASP A 108 -4.53 6.04 8.48
CA ASP A 108 -4.63 4.66 7.98
C ASP A 108 -3.27 4.08 7.56
N HIS A 109 -2.25 4.91 7.41
CA HIS A 109 -0.91 4.45 7.04
C HIS A 109 -0.25 3.61 8.15
N PRO A 110 0.64 2.67 7.79
CA PRO A 110 1.32 1.81 8.76
C PRO A 110 2.17 2.60 9.76
N GLN A 111 2.66 3.79 9.39
CA GLN A 111 3.43 4.67 10.27
C GLN A 111 2.56 5.43 11.29
N ALA A 112 1.22 5.45 11.12
CA ALA A 112 0.33 6.29 11.91
C ALA A 112 0.42 6.03 13.40
N ARG A 113 0.53 4.76 13.82
CA ARG A 113 0.68 4.43 15.25
C ARG A 113 1.95 5.02 15.87
N ARG A 114 3.05 5.09 15.11
CA ARG A 114 4.31 5.68 15.59
C ARG A 114 4.23 7.20 15.62
N ILE A 115 3.64 7.80 14.58
CA ILE A 115 3.42 9.26 14.50
C ILE A 115 2.46 9.74 15.59
N TYR A 116 1.38 9.01 15.85
CA TYR A 116 0.44 9.30 16.95
C TYR A 116 1.13 9.34 18.31
N ARG A 117 1.92 8.31 18.65
CA ARG A 117 2.68 8.29 19.91
C ARG A 117 3.63 9.48 20.01
N LEU A 118 4.28 9.84 18.91
CA LEU A 118 5.18 11.00 18.86
C LEU A 118 4.42 12.32 19.02
N ALA A 119 3.24 12.44 18.41
CA ALA A 119 2.37 13.60 18.49
C ALA A 119 1.88 13.83 19.93
N VAL A 120 1.36 12.78 20.57
CA VAL A 120 0.93 12.84 21.98
C VAL A 120 2.08 13.26 22.89
N LYS A 121 3.27 12.67 22.72
CA LYS A 121 4.46 13.03 23.51
C LYS A 121 4.88 14.50 23.34
N ARG A 122 4.65 15.07 22.16
CA ARG A 122 5.05 16.45 21.82
C ARG A 122 3.89 17.45 21.91
N MET A 123 2.72 17.03 22.38
CA MET A 123 1.53 17.86 22.44
C MET A 123 1.70 18.97 23.50
N PRO A 124 1.63 20.26 23.11
CA PRO A 124 1.63 21.35 24.08
C PRO A 124 0.33 21.39 24.87
N LYS A 125 0.35 21.99 26.07
CA LYS A 125 -0.86 22.18 26.88
C LYS A 125 -1.89 23.03 26.13
N GLY A 126 -3.17 22.67 26.23
CA GLY A 126 -4.29 23.39 25.59
C GLY A 126 -4.55 23.04 24.12
N TYR A 127 -3.70 22.21 23.49
CA TYR A 127 -3.96 21.76 22.13
C TYR A 127 -4.96 20.60 22.09
N LYS A 128 -5.75 20.53 21.01
CA LYS A 128 -6.63 19.39 20.73
C LYS A 128 -5.78 18.14 20.51
N SER A 129 -6.22 17.00 21.03
CA SER A 129 -5.55 15.71 20.84
C SER A 129 -5.53 15.30 19.35
N PRO A 130 -4.45 14.63 18.89
CA PRO A 130 -4.37 14.16 17.52
C PRO A 130 -5.36 13.01 17.26
N LEU A 131 -5.77 12.83 16.01
CA LEU A 131 -6.62 11.71 15.62
C LEU A 131 -5.90 10.38 15.87
N GLN A 132 -6.64 9.41 16.40
CA GLN A 132 -6.12 8.07 16.58
C GLN A 132 -5.93 7.38 15.22
N PRO A 133 -4.92 6.51 15.10
CA PRO A 133 -4.75 5.67 13.91
C PRO A 133 -6.02 4.84 13.66
N SER A 134 -6.47 4.80 12.41
CA SER A 134 -7.51 3.86 11.99
C SER A 134 -6.89 2.48 11.74
N LYS A 135 -7.74 1.46 11.56
CA LYS A 135 -7.27 0.19 11.02
C LYS A 135 -6.73 0.45 9.61
N VAL A 136 -5.58 -0.15 9.28
CA VAL A 136 -5.04 -0.12 7.92
C VAL A 136 -6.10 -0.74 7.02
N VAL A 137 -6.67 0.06 6.12
CA VAL A 137 -7.56 -0.44 5.06
C VAL A 137 -6.65 -0.73 3.88
N GLY A 138 -6.39 -2.03 3.65
CA GLY A 138 -5.63 -2.51 2.50
C GLY A 138 -6.50 -2.67 1.27
#